data_AF-A0A3B9P948-F1
#
_entry.id   AF-A0A3B9P948-F1
#
_cell.length_a   1.000
_cell.length_b   1.000
_cell.length_c   1.000
_cell.angle_alpha   90.00
_cell.angle_beta   90.00
_cell.angle_gamma   90.00
#
_symmetry.space_group_name_H-M   'P 1'
#
loop_
_entity.id
_entity.type
_entity.pdbx_description
1 polymer ?
#
loop_
_entity_poly.entity_id
_entity_poly.type
_entity_poly.pdbx_seq_one_letter_code
_entity_poly.pdbx_strand_id
1 'polypeptide(L)' 'GAKPDMLRHESQAILTGQLNSEGVFVAEELLLKCPSKYEEALPEQAE' A
#
# COMPACT_ATOMS: atom_id res chain seq x y z
N GLY A 1 7.66 -9.68 -14.33
CA GLY A 1 6.21 -9.75 -14.60
C GLY A 1 5.73 -8.41 -15.12
N ALA A 2 4.61 -8.37 -15.86
CA ALA A 2 4.02 -7.12 -16.34
C ALA A 2 3.51 -6.27 -15.17
N LYS A 3 3.69 -4.94 -15.25
CA LYS A 3 3.19 -3.99 -14.24
C LYS A 3 1.65 -4.05 -14.21
N PRO A 4 1.00 -4.18 -13.04
CA PRO A 4 -0.47 -4.23 -12.96
C PRO A 4 -1.12 -2.91 -13.38
N ASP A 5 -2.23 -2.97 -14.13
CA ASP A 5 -3.03 -1.80 -14.60
C ASP A 5 -3.56 -0.89 -13.47
N MET A 6 -3.70 -1.45 -12.27
CA MET A 6 -4.14 -0.75 -11.06
C MET A 6 -3.00 0.04 -10.40
N LEU A 7 -1.75 -0.14 -10.82
CA LEU A 7 -0.57 0.57 -10.29
C LEU A 7 -0.48 1.96 -10.93
N ARG A 8 -1.38 2.83 -10.46
CA ARG A 8 -1.56 4.22 -10.88
C ARG A 8 -1.07 5.16 -9.79
N HIS A 9 -0.84 6.41 -10.16
CA HIS A 9 -0.52 7.44 -9.16
C HIS A 9 -1.62 7.51 -8.10
N GLU A 10 -1.23 7.67 -6.83
CA GLU A 10 -2.15 7.73 -5.67
C GLU A 10 -2.95 6.45 -5.36
N SER A 11 -2.60 5.30 -5.96
CA SER A 11 -3.20 4.03 -5.55
C SER A 11 -2.76 3.63 -4.15
N GLN A 12 -3.71 3.31 -3.27
CA GLN A 12 -3.39 2.75 -1.96
C GLN A 12 -2.94 1.29 -2.11
N ALA A 13 -1.88 0.92 -1.40
CA ALA A 13 -1.35 -0.43 -1.38
C ALA A 13 -1.07 -0.91 0.04
N ILE A 14 -1.08 -2.22 0.22
CA ILE A 14 -0.62 -2.91 1.42
C ILE A 14 0.71 -3.58 1.04
N LEU A 15 1.76 -3.30 1.81
CA LEU A 15 3.11 -3.81 1.61
C LEU A 15 3.45 -4.77 2.75
N THR A 16 4.00 -5.93 2.42
CA THR A 16 4.58 -6.88 3.40
C THR A 16 6.07 -6.99 3.12
N GLY A 17 6.90 -6.94 4.16
CA GLY A 17 8.35 -6.91 4.04
C GLY A 17 9.04 -6.54 5.33
N GLN A 18 10.28 -6.05 5.24
CA GLN A 18 11.15 -5.81 6.39
C GLN A 18 11.88 -4.47 6.29
N LEU A 19 12.06 -3.80 7.43
CA LEU A 19 12.91 -2.62 7.52
C LEU A 19 14.37 -3.06 7.66
N ASN A 20 15.23 -2.63 6.74
CA ASN A 20 16.66 -2.94 6.83
C ASN A 20 17.38 -1.99 7.82
N SER A 21 18.66 -2.25 8.08
CA SER A 21 19.48 -1.45 9.00
C SER A 21 19.74 -0.01 8.53
N GLU A 22 19.45 0.30 7.26
CA GLU A 22 19.57 1.64 6.68
C GLU A 22 18.25 2.44 6.78
N GLY A 23 17.21 1.84 7.36
CA GLY A 23 15.89 2.47 7.49
C GLY A 23 15.06 2.42 6.20
N VAL A 24 15.42 1.57 5.24
CA VAL A 24 14.66 1.35 4.01
C VAL A 24 13.76 0.14 4.19
N PHE A 25 12.45 0.31 3.95
CA PHE A 25 11.49 -0.80 3.97
C PHE A 25 11.58 -1.57 2.65
N VAL A 26 12.09 -2.80 2.70
CA VAL A 26 12.20 -3.70 1.56
C VAL A 26 10.92 -4.52 1.47
N ALA A 27 10.11 -4.25 0.43
CA ALA A 27 8.85 -4.95 0.22
C ALA A 27 9.07 -6.27 -0.53
N GLU A 28 8.51 -7.35 0.01
CA GLU A 28 8.52 -8.70 -0.56
C GLU A 28 7.18 -9.00 -1.26
N GLU A 29 6.08 -8.40 -0.78
CA GLU A 29 4.75 -8.51 -1.38
C GLU A 29 4.07 -7.13 -1.48
N LEU A 30 3.34 -6.91 -2.58
CA LEU A 30 2.57 -5.70 -2.85
C LEU A 30 1.13 -6.07 -3.26
N LEU A 31 0.16 -5.69 -2.44
CA LEU A 31 -1.27 -5.82 -2.74
C LEU A 31 -1.88 -4.43 -2.97
N LEU A 32 -2.54 -4.24 -4.10
CA LEU A 32 -3.24 -2.99 -4.39
C LEU A 32 -4.65 -3.05 -3.79
N LYS A 33 -5.05 -2.01 -3.05
CA LYS A 33 -6.44 -1.91 -2.57
C LYS A 33 -7.34 -1.57 -3.75
N CYS A 34 -8.52 -2.19 -3.82
CA CYS A 34 -9.60 -1.70 -4.68
C CYS A 34 -10.18 -0.42 -4.05
N PRO A 35 -10.32 0.69 -4.81
CA PRO A 35 -10.75 1.98 -4.28
C PRO A 35 -12.07 1.90 -3.49
N SER A 36 -13.02 1.10 -3.96
CA SER A 36 -14.37 1.00 -3.38
C SER A 36 -14.48 0.27 -2.04
N LYS A 37 -13.48 -0.50 -1.59
CA LYS A 37 -13.61 -1.35 -0.39
C LYS A 37 -13.27 -0.64 0.93
N TYR A 38 -12.55 0.48 0.87
CA TYR A 38 -12.05 1.20 2.05
C TYR A 38 -12.36 2.70 2.07
N GLU A 39 -13.16 3.19 1.11
CA GLU A 39 -13.58 4.59 1.05
C GLU A 39 -14.41 5.01 2.29
N GLU A 40 -15.05 4.05 2.96
CA GLU A 40 -15.86 4.28 4.16
C GLU A 40 -15.11 4.12 5.50
N ALA A 41 -13.80 3.84 5.48
CA ALA A 41 -13.02 3.57 6.69
C ALA A 41 -11.83 4.53 6.85
N LEU A 42 -12.10 5.83 6.80
CA LEU A 42 -11.23 6.83 7.43
C LEU A 42 -11.69 6.95 8.90
N PRO A 43 -11.05 6.27 9.87
CA PRO A 43 -11.33 6.56 11.27
C PRO A 43 -10.87 8.00 11.58
N GLU A 44 -11.67 8.74 12.36
CA GLU A 44 -11.34 10.03 12.97
C GLU A 44 -10.21 9.88 14.02
N GLN A 45 -9.06 9.35 13.64
CA GLN A 45 -7.90 9.26 14.52
C GLN A 45 -6.72 10.00 13.90
N ALA A 46 -6.84 11.31 13.94
CA ALA A 46 -5.72 12.22 14.09
C ALA A 46 -6.13 13.28 15.13
N GLU A 47 -6.11 12.88 16.41
CA GLU A 47 -5.84 13.80 17.53
C GLU A 47 -4.62 13.28 18.29
#